data_AF-A0A941N820-F1
#
_entry.id   AF-A0A941N820-F1
#
_cell.length_a   1.000
_cell.length_b   1.000
_cell.length_c   1.000
_cell.angle_alpha   90.00
_cell.angle_beta   90.00
_cell.angle_gamma   90.00
#
_symmetry.space_group_name_H-M   'P 1'
#
loop_
_entity.id
_entity.type
_entity.pdbx_description
1 polymer ?
#
loop_
_entity_poly.entity_id
_entity_poly.type
_entity_poly.pdbx_seq_one_letter_code
_entity_poly.pdbx_strand_id
1 'polypeptide(L)'
;MNALSLLKIALVIFGIAFLLIYPMAIVWPSGWAWHEGAPYANDYYMMIVAVYFVLGIFLILAARNPLANKSLIWFAAISSFVHAAVMTQQSFGMGGGMNHMGHLMGDVPALFAVAIVLGGLLWAADKSAA
;
A
#
# COMPACT_ATOMS: atom_id res chain seq x y z
N MET A 1 21.88 4.26 -10.30
CA MET A 1 21.41 4.57 -8.94
C MET A 1 21.59 3.33 -8.07
N ASN A 2 22.02 3.45 -6.82
CA ASN A 2 22.16 2.30 -5.92
C ASN A 2 20.81 1.95 -5.26
N ALA A 3 20.71 0.74 -4.67
CA ALA A 3 19.48 0.23 -4.05
C ALA A 3 18.92 1.19 -2.98
N LEU A 4 19.81 1.83 -2.21
CA LEU A 4 19.42 2.79 -1.19
C LEU A 4 18.75 4.04 -1.79
N SER A 5 19.29 4.60 -2.87
CA SER A 5 18.71 5.76 -3.54
C SER A 5 17.33 5.43 -4.14
N LEU A 6 17.20 4.24 -4.73
CA LEU A 6 15.92 3.74 -5.23
C LEU A 6 14.91 3.54 -4.10
N LEU A 7 15.33 2.99 -2.95
CA LEU A 7 14.47 2.81 -1.78
C LEU A 7 13.93 4.16 -1.27
N LYS A 8 14.78 5.18 -1.18
CA LYS A 8 14.35 6.53 -0.77
C LYS A 8 13.27 7.09 -1.69
N ILE A 9 13.45 6.94 -3.00
CA ILE A 9 12.48 7.42 -4.00
C ILE A 9 11.18 6.62 -3.89
N ALA A 10 11.26 5.28 -3.79
CA ALA A 10 10.10 4.42 -3.64
C ALA A 10 9.28 4.76 -2.38
N LEU A 11 9.95 5.02 -1.25
CA LEU A 11 9.30 5.44 -0.01
C LEU A 11 8.51 6.75 -0.16
N VAL A 12 9.06 7.72 -0.90
CA VAL A 12 8.36 8.99 -1.17
C VAL A 12 7.18 8.76 -2.11
N ILE A 13 7.36 8.01 -3.20
CA ILE A 13 6.31 7.73 -4.19
C ILE A 13 5.13 7.01 -3.53
N PHE A 14 5.39 5.91 -2.82
CA PHE A 14 4.32 5.16 -2.15
C PHE A 14 3.74 5.92 -0.97
N GLY A 15 4.56 6.70 -0.26
CA GLY A 15 4.06 7.58 0.79
C GLY A 15 3.05 8.59 0.26
N ILE A 16 3.35 9.25 -0.86
CA ILE A 16 2.40 10.14 -1.55
C ILE A 16 1.16 9.38 -2.02
N ALA A 17 1.33 8.20 -2.63
CA ALA A 17 0.18 7.38 -3.05
C ALA A 17 -0.76 7.06 -1.88
N PHE A 18 -0.22 6.73 -0.71
CA PHE A 18 -1.01 6.47 0.50
C PHE A 18 -1.75 7.71 1.03
N LEU A 19 -1.15 8.91 0.93
CA LEU A 19 -1.86 10.16 1.24
C LEU A 19 -3.04 10.40 0.30
N LEU A 20 -2.99 9.86 -0.91
CA LEU A 20 -3.96 10.10 -1.98
C LEU A 20 -5.02 9.00 -2.09
N ILE A 21 -5.06 7.99 -1.22
CA ILE A 21 -6.04 6.89 -1.31
C ILE A 21 -7.48 7.41 -1.37
N TYR A 22 -7.82 8.38 -0.52
CA TYR A 22 -9.17 8.96 -0.53
C TYR A 22 -9.50 9.70 -1.84
N PRO A 23 -8.65 10.64 -2.33
CA PRO A 23 -8.80 11.20 -3.67
C PRO A 23 -8.90 10.15 -4.79
N MET A 24 -8.07 9.10 -4.75
CA MET A 24 -8.08 8.04 -5.76
C MET A 24 -9.41 7.28 -5.77
N ALA A 25 -10.02 7.05 -4.60
CA ALA A 25 -11.34 6.44 -4.49
C ALA A 25 -12.50 7.35 -4.91
N ILE A 26 -12.32 8.67 -4.95
CA ILE A 26 -13.29 9.57 -5.58
C ILE A 26 -13.18 9.49 -7.11
N VAL A 27 -11.95 9.51 -7.64
CA VAL A 27 -11.70 9.55 -9.09
C VAL A 27 -11.97 8.21 -9.76
N TRP A 28 -11.62 7.10 -9.10
CA TRP A 28 -11.82 5.75 -9.62
C TRP A 28 -12.35 4.80 -8.52
N PRO A 29 -13.62 4.94 -8.12
CA PRO A 29 -14.20 4.16 -7.02
C PRO A 29 -14.06 2.65 -7.20
N SER A 30 -14.31 2.13 -8.42
CA SER A 30 -14.25 0.69 -8.67
C SER A 30 -12.85 0.07 -8.51
N GLY A 31 -11.79 0.89 -8.49
CA GLY A 31 -10.41 0.43 -8.27
C GLY A 31 -9.95 0.53 -6.82
N TRP A 32 -10.64 1.32 -5.98
CA TRP A 32 -10.13 1.75 -4.66
C TRP A 32 -11.17 1.70 -3.53
N ALA A 33 -12.46 1.50 -3.82
CA ALA A 33 -13.53 1.46 -2.83
C ALA A 33 -14.30 0.14 -2.89
N TRP A 34 -14.23 -0.65 -1.81
CA TRP A 34 -14.82 -1.99 -1.70
C TRP A 34 -16.29 -2.01 -1.27
N HIS A 35 -16.95 -0.86 -1.33
CA HIS A 35 -18.33 -0.70 -0.91
C HIS A 35 -19.07 0.20 -1.88
N GLU A 36 -20.38 0.03 -1.95
CA GLU A 36 -21.23 0.94 -2.70
C GLU A 36 -21.39 2.29 -1.97
N GLY A 37 -21.73 3.33 -2.72
CA GLY A 37 -21.93 4.68 -2.21
C GLY A 37 -20.64 5.49 -2.08
N ALA A 38 -20.76 6.67 -1.47
CA ALA A 38 -19.64 7.59 -1.34
C ALA A 38 -18.58 7.02 -0.37
N PRO A 39 -17.27 7.23 -0.61
CA PRO A 39 -16.18 6.71 0.24
C PRO A 39 -16.34 6.98 1.75
N TYR A 40 -16.92 8.13 2.12
CA TYR A 40 -17.13 8.49 3.52
C TYR A 40 -18.32 7.77 4.18
N ALA A 41 -19.15 7.07 3.41
CA ALA A 41 -20.35 6.40 3.92
C ALA A 41 -20.03 5.04 4.57
N ASN A 42 -18.80 4.54 4.43
CA ASN A 42 -18.37 3.29 5.04
C ASN A 42 -17.34 3.56 6.16
N ASP A 43 -17.71 3.23 7.39
CA ASP A 43 -16.88 3.48 8.57
C ASP A 43 -15.53 2.76 8.49
N TYR A 44 -15.52 1.50 8.05
CA TYR A 44 -14.30 0.70 7.93
C TYR A 44 -13.36 1.22 6.84
N TYR A 45 -13.90 1.72 5.73
CA TYR A 45 -13.10 2.33 4.68
C TYR A 45 -12.38 3.59 5.20
N MET A 46 -13.09 4.46 5.93
CA MET A 46 -12.49 5.64 6.53
C MET A 46 -11.42 5.32 7.59
N MET A 47 -11.61 4.25 8.36
CA MET A 47 -10.57 3.75 9.27
C MET A 47 -9.30 3.32 8.51
N ILE A 48 -9.46 2.58 7.41
CA ILE A 48 -8.33 2.15 6.56
C ILE A 48 -7.62 3.34 5.92
N VAL A 49 -8.37 4.30 5.37
CA VAL A 49 -7.82 5.55 4.82
C VAL A 49 -6.96 6.29 5.84
N ALA A 50 -7.43 6.40 7.09
CA ALA A 50 -6.67 7.07 8.15
C ALA A 50 -5.35 6.34 8.47
N VAL A 51 -5.38 5.00 8.54
CA VAL A 51 -4.18 4.19 8.77
C VAL A 51 -3.16 4.37 7.64
N TYR A 52 -3.60 4.29 6.38
CA TYR A 52 -2.70 4.50 5.24
C TYR A 52 -2.20 5.93 5.16
N PHE A 53 -3.02 6.93 5.45
CA PHE A 53 -2.61 8.33 5.48
C PHE A 53 -1.43 8.53 6.44
N VAL A 54 -1.56 8.04 7.67
CA VAL A 54 -0.47 8.10 8.66
C VAL A 54 0.73 7.30 8.18
N LEU A 55 0.54 6.07 7.70
CA LEU A 55 1.63 5.25 7.15
C LEU A 55 2.37 5.99 6.03
N GLY A 56 1.67 6.69 5.15
CA GLY A 56 2.24 7.48 4.06
C GLY A 56 3.18 8.58 4.55
N ILE A 57 2.79 9.33 5.60
CA ILE A 57 3.65 10.31 6.26
C ILE A 57 4.93 9.64 6.78
N PHE A 58 4.78 8.52 7.49
CA PHE A 58 5.90 7.82 8.08
C PHE A 58 6.84 7.23 7.02
N LEU A 59 6.35 6.77 5.87
CA LEU A 59 7.18 6.33 4.74
C LEU A 59 7.99 7.49 4.15
N ILE A 60 7.37 8.67 3.95
CA ILE A 60 8.09 9.87 3.49
C ILE A 60 9.18 10.27 4.47
N LEU A 61 8.90 10.21 5.78
CA LEU A 61 9.89 10.50 6.81
C LEU A 61 11.03 9.46 6.83
N ALA A 62 10.70 8.17 6.67
CA ALA A 62 11.66 7.08 6.61
C ALA A 62 12.64 7.23 5.43
N ALA A 63 12.25 7.89 4.33
CA ALA A 63 13.14 8.15 3.19
C ALA A 63 14.39 8.97 3.58
N ARG A 64 14.36 9.74 4.68
CA ARG A 64 15.54 10.47 5.17
C ARG A 64 16.65 9.52 5.62
N ASN A 65 16.28 8.47 6.35
CA ASN A 65 17.19 7.42 6.81
C ASN A 65 16.50 6.04 6.79
N PRO A 66 16.44 5.35 5.63
CA PRO A 66 15.68 4.11 5.50
C PRO A 66 16.21 2.98 6.39
N LEU A 67 17.54 2.90 6.57
CA LEU A 67 18.20 1.85 7.34
C LEU A 67 17.95 1.98 8.85
N ALA A 68 17.57 3.16 9.34
CA ALA A 68 17.12 3.35 10.71
C ALA A 68 15.64 3.01 10.91
N ASN A 69 14.87 2.83 9.84
CA ASN A 69 13.42 2.65 9.86
C ASN A 69 12.98 1.30 9.27
N LYS A 70 13.85 0.27 9.32
CA LYS A 70 13.61 -1.02 8.66
C LYS A 70 12.33 -1.71 9.12
N SER A 71 12.01 -1.64 10.42
CA SER A 71 10.80 -2.26 10.98
C SER A 71 9.53 -1.68 10.37
N LEU A 72 9.47 -0.36 10.21
CA LEU A 72 8.37 0.34 9.54
C LEU A 72 8.26 -0.06 8.07
N ILE A 73 9.38 -0.13 7.35
CA ILE A 73 9.40 -0.48 5.92
C ILE A 73 8.98 -1.94 5.71
N TRP A 74 9.48 -2.86 6.55
CA TRP A 74 9.05 -4.25 6.53
C TRP A 74 7.59 -4.42 6.94
N PHE A 75 7.13 -3.66 7.93
CA PHE A 75 5.71 -3.62 8.28
C PHE A 75 4.89 -3.19 7.07
N ALA A 76 5.25 -2.10 6.39
CA ALA A 76 4.55 -1.64 5.19
C ALA A 76 4.55 -2.70 4.08
N ALA A 77 5.70 -3.34 3.83
CA ALA A 77 5.82 -4.36 2.78
C ALA A 77 4.99 -5.62 3.08
N ILE A 78 5.13 -6.20 4.28
CA ILE A 78 4.45 -7.44 4.66
C ILE A 78 2.96 -7.20 4.90
N SER A 79 2.57 -6.10 5.54
CA SER A 79 1.15 -5.76 5.71
C SER A 79 0.46 -5.52 4.36
N SER A 80 1.10 -4.85 3.41
CA SER A 80 0.55 -4.67 2.05
C SER A 80 0.39 -6.00 1.33
N PHE A 81 1.36 -6.90 1.44
CA PHE A 81 1.27 -8.25 0.86
C PHE A 81 0.10 -9.05 1.43
N VAL A 82 -0.02 -9.11 2.77
CA VAL A 82 -1.10 -9.84 3.44
C VAL A 82 -2.45 -9.22 3.12
N HIS A 83 -2.55 -7.89 3.11
CA HIS A 83 -3.77 -7.16 2.75
C HIS A 83 -4.19 -7.51 1.31
N ALA A 84 -3.26 -7.41 0.35
CA ALA A 84 -3.51 -7.75 -1.05
C ALA A 84 -3.95 -9.22 -1.22
N ALA A 85 -3.34 -10.15 -0.48
CA ALA A 85 -3.69 -11.56 -0.52
C ALA A 85 -5.11 -11.83 -0.01
N VAL A 86 -5.50 -11.21 1.11
CA VAL A 86 -6.86 -11.30 1.66
C VAL A 86 -7.88 -10.72 0.68
N MET A 87 -7.62 -9.54 0.13
CA MET A 87 -8.46 -8.91 -0.88
C MET A 87 -8.59 -9.77 -2.14
N THR A 88 -7.48 -10.32 -2.63
CA THR A 88 -7.48 -11.24 -3.78
C THR A 88 -8.38 -12.43 -3.51
N GLN A 89 -8.24 -13.07 -2.34
CA GLN A 89 -9.07 -14.20 -1.94
C GLN A 89 -10.55 -13.82 -1.81
N GLN A 90 -10.87 -12.62 -1.32
CA GLN A 90 -12.24 -12.12 -1.23
C GLN A 90 -12.85 -11.84 -2.61
N SER A 91 -12.03 -11.37 -3.57
CA SER A 91 -12.46 -11.08 -4.95
C SER A 91 -12.94 -12.31 -5.72
N PHE A 92 -12.44 -13.50 -5.39
CA PHE A 92 -12.83 -14.77 -6.02
C PHE A 92 -14.09 -15.42 -5.43
N GLY A 93 -14.82 -14.73 -4.55
CA GLY A 93 -16.16 -15.14 -4.13
C GLY A 93 -16.23 -16.32 -3.16
N MET A 94 -15.12 -16.79 -2.59
CA MET A 94 -15.09 -17.90 -1.62
C MET A 94 -15.81 -17.58 -0.28
N GLY A 95 -16.32 -16.35 -0.11
CA GLY A 95 -17.03 -15.86 1.07
C GLY A 95 -18.42 -15.26 0.79
N GLY A 96 -19.07 -15.57 -0.34
CA GLY A 96 -20.48 -15.22 -0.57
C GLY A 96 -20.82 -13.74 -0.79
N GLY A 97 -19.83 -12.86 -1.05
CA GLY A 97 -20.02 -11.43 -1.26
C GLY A 97 -19.51 -10.95 -2.62
N MET A 98 -20.44 -10.40 -3.41
CA MET A 98 -20.30 -9.43 -4.50
C MET A 98 -19.08 -9.53 -5.45
N ASN A 99 -19.36 -9.88 -6.71
CA ASN A 99 -18.38 -9.96 -7.81
C ASN A 99 -17.76 -8.58 -8.12
N HIS A 100 -16.70 -8.19 -7.40
CA HIS A 100 -15.99 -6.93 -7.63
C HIS A 100 -14.66 -7.14 -8.37
N MET A 101 -14.73 -7.47 -9.65
CA MET A 101 -13.52 -7.63 -10.48
C MET A 101 -12.72 -6.33 -10.71
N GLY A 102 -13.29 -5.15 -10.40
CA GLY A 102 -12.61 -3.86 -10.56
C GLY A 102 -11.37 -3.68 -9.65
N HIS A 103 -11.40 -4.26 -8.45
CA HIS A 103 -10.29 -4.17 -7.48
C HIS A 103 -9.07 -5.00 -7.89
N LEU A 104 -9.28 -6.08 -8.63
CA LEU A 104 -8.19 -6.91 -9.18
C LEU A 104 -7.27 -6.12 -10.12
N MET A 105 -7.71 -4.96 -10.63
CA MET A 105 -6.91 -4.07 -11.47
C MET A 105 -6.45 -2.77 -10.78
N GLY A 106 -6.86 -2.54 -9.52
CA GLY A 106 -6.60 -1.29 -8.79
C GLY A 106 -5.68 -1.48 -7.58
N ASP A 107 -6.26 -1.41 -6.39
CA ASP A 107 -5.56 -1.48 -5.11
C ASP A 107 -4.82 -2.80 -4.86
N VAL A 108 -5.35 -3.93 -5.29
CA VAL A 108 -4.70 -5.25 -5.10
C VAL A 108 -3.32 -5.33 -5.79
N PRO A 109 -3.19 -5.07 -7.11
CA PRO A 109 -1.88 -4.99 -7.75
C PRO A 109 -0.97 -3.92 -7.15
N ALA A 110 -1.53 -2.77 -6.75
CA ALA A 110 -0.75 -1.69 -6.15
C ALA A 110 -0.11 -2.12 -4.82
N LEU A 111 -0.83 -2.84 -3.96
CA LEU A 111 -0.31 -3.35 -2.69
C LEU A 111 0.74 -4.44 -2.88
N PHE A 112 0.59 -5.31 -3.88
CA PHE A 112 1.67 -6.25 -4.24
C PHE A 112 2.92 -5.52 -4.75
N ALA A 113 2.75 -4.47 -5.56
CA ALA A 113 3.87 -3.65 -6.01
C ALA A 113 4.59 -2.97 -4.84
N VAL A 114 3.86 -2.41 -3.86
CA VAL A 114 4.44 -1.86 -2.63
C VAL A 114 5.28 -2.92 -1.91
N ALA A 115 4.73 -4.12 -1.72
CA ALA A 115 5.41 -5.22 -1.02
C ALA A 115 6.73 -5.62 -1.69
N ILE A 116 6.69 -5.86 -3.00
CA ILE A 116 7.83 -6.32 -3.79
C ILE A 116 8.91 -5.23 -3.85
N VAL A 117 8.51 -3.98 -4.16
CA VAL A 117 9.46 -2.89 -4.36
C VAL A 117 10.10 -2.49 -3.03
N LEU A 118 9.32 -2.26 -1.96
CA LEU A 118 9.89 -1.84 -0.67
C LEU A 118 10.70 -2.97 -0.02
N GLY A 119 10.18 -4.20 -0.01
CA GLY A 119 10.87 -5.35 0.57
C GLY A 119 12.16 -5.69 -0.18
N GLY A 120 12.10 -5.74 -1.52
CA GLY A 120 13.24 -6.05 -2.37
C GLY A 120 14.34 -4.98 -2.28
N LEU A 121 13.97 -3.70 -2.35
CA LEU A 121 14.95 -2.61 -2.26
C LEU A 121 15.57 -2.49 -0.87
N LEU A 122 14.81 -2.71 0.21
CA LEU A 122 15.37 -2.73 1.56
C LEU A 122 16.34 -3.89 1.76
N TRP A 123 15.98 -5.09 1.32
CA TRP A 123 16.86 -6.26 1.39
C TRP A 123 18.17 -6.02 0.63
N ALA A 124 18.10 -5.47 -0.59
CA ALA A 124 19.27 -5.16 -1.39
C ALA A 124 20.14 -4.03 -0.77
N ALA A 125 19.51 -3.02 -0.18
CA ALA A 125 20.21 -1.94 0.50
C ALA A 125 20.93 -2.43 1.76
N ASP A 126 20.31 -3.31 2.55
CA ASP A 126 20.92 -3.92 3.74
C ASP A 126 22.15 -4.76 3.37
N LYS A 127 22.05 -5.59 2.33
CA LYS A 127 23.18 -6.39 1.81
C LYS A 127 24.35 -5.55 1.31
N SER A 128 24.09 -4.34 0.82
CA SER A 128 25.12 -3.44 0.31
C SER A 128 25.77 -2.58 1.40
N ALA A 129 25.19 -2.55 2.60
CA ALA A 129 25.64 -1.76 3.75
C ALA A 129 26.35 -2.59 4.83
N ALA A 130 26.32 -3.93 4.71
CA ALA A 130 27.04 -4.90 5.52
C ALA A 130 28.37 -5.26 4.87
#